data_AF-A0A3D5W3C5-F1
#
_entry.id   AF-A0A3D5W3C5-F1
#
_cell.length_a   1.000
_cell.length_b   1.000
_cell.length_c   1.000
_cell.angle_alpha   90.00
_cell.angle_beta   90.00
_cell.angle_gamma   90.00
#
_symmetry.space_group_name_H-M   'P 1'
#
loop_
_entity.id
_entity.type
_entity.pdbx_description
1 polymer ?
#
loop_
_entity_poly.entity_id
_entity_poly.type
_entity_poly.pdbx_seq_one_letter_code
_entity_poly.pdbx_strand_id
1 'polypeptide(L)'
;MAVAINGQKLQGPTLDRGYLRLNRKWQAGDTIELDLPMPIERVRAHSKVAADRDRVALQRGPIVYCVEAVDHDAAVHQMFLPPDAELVAHHRTDLLGGVTVIRGKAAVRMGDSDGRLPVDLLAIPYYAWDNRAGGAMTVWLAEDPEQVQPVPRPTIASRAKVSVSHCNRNDEPAALNDQIEPPNSHDLSIPRHTWWSHLGSKEWV
;
A
#
# COMPACT_ATOMS: atom_id res chain seq x y z
N MET A 1 -3.77 24.54 12.40
CA MET A 1 -4.06 25.54 11.35
C MET A 1 -3.77 26.92 11.89
N ALA A 2 -3.08 27.75 11.13
CA ALA A 2 -2.95 29.17 11.40
C ALA A 2 -3.43 29.98 10.20
N VAL A 3 -3.97 31.18 10.46
CA VAL A 3 -4.44 32.09 9.42
C VAL A 3 -3.85 33.46 9.70
N ALA A 4 -3.30 34.10 8.67
CA ALA A 4 -2.82 35.47 8.75
C ALA A 4 -3.50 36.33 7.68
N ILE A 5 -3.76 37.60 7.99
CA ILE A 5 -4.21 38.59 7.02
C ILE A 5 -3.16 39.69 6.97
N ASN A 6 -2.60 39.93 5.79
CA ASN A 6 -1.52 40.90 5.58
C ASN A 6 -0.34 40.68 6.55
N GLY A 7 0.07 39.41 6.75
CA GLY A 7 1.13 39.00 7.66
C GLY A 7 0.78 39.03 9.16
N GLN A 8 -0.41 39.53 9.54
CA GLN A 8 -0.85 39.53 10.93
C GLN A 8 -1.65 38.26 11.24
N LYS A 9 -1.10 37.40 12.12
CA LYS A 9 -1.77 36.18 12.58
C LYS A 9 -3.07 36.53 13.32
N LEU A 10 -4.16 35.89 12.93
CA LEU A 10 -5.43 35.96 13.63
C LEU A 10 -5.32 35.26 14.99
N GLN A 11 -5.75 35.92 16.05
CA GLN A 11 -5.83 35.32 17.39
C GLN A 11 -7.20 34.66 17.58
N GLY A 12 -7.20 33.40 18.03
CA GLY A 12 -8.41 32.65 18.37
C GLY A 12 -9.46 32.54 17.25
N PRO A 13 -9.10 32.16 16.01
CA PRO A 13 -10.10 31.98 14.96
C PRO A 13 -11.11 30.89 15.35
N THR A 14 -12.40 31.22 15.33
CA THR A 14 -13.48 30.26 15.57
C THR A 14 -14.05 29.76 14.25
N LEU A 15 -14.38 28.47 14.22
CA LEU A 15 -15.00 27.83 13.06
C LEU A 15 -16.51 27.73 13.26
N ASP A 16 -17.26 28.12 12.24
CA ASP A 16 -18.70 27.86 12.11
C ASP A 16 -18.87 26.68 11.15
N ARG A 17 -19.15 25.50 11.70
CA ARG A 17 -19.39 24.25 10.93
C ARG A 17 -18.30 23.96 9.88
N GLY A 18 -17.04 24.11 10.29
CA GLY A 18 -15.88 23.87 9.44
C GLY A 18 -15.40 25.07 8.61
N TYR A 19 -16.10 26.21 8.66
CA TYR A 19 -15.71 27.42 7.93
C TYR A 19 -15.18 28.50 8.88
N LEU A 20 -14.04 29.11 8.51
CA LEU A 20 -13.56 30.34 9.12
C LEU A 20 -14.18 31.54 8.39
N ARG A 21 -15.01 32.30 9.08
CA ARG A 21 -15.70 33.47 8.51
C ARG A 21 -14.93 34.75 8.81
N LEU A 22 -14.37 35.37 7.78
CA LEU A 22 -13.64 36.64 7.87
C LEU A 22 -14.54 37.80 7.44
N ASN A 23 -15.11 38.52 8.41
CA ASN A 23 -15.99 39.67 8.14
C ASN A 23 -15.23 40.99 8.37
N ARG A 24 -14.75 41.60 7.29
CA ARG A 24 -14.05 42.89 7.28
C ARG A 24 -14.26 43.62 5.96
N LYS A 25 -13.83 44.88 5.90
CA LYS A 25 -13.67 45.58 4.62
C LYS A 25 -12.40 45.08 3.93
N TRP A 26 -12.54 44.67 2.69
CA TRP A 26 -11.44 44.20 1.83
C TRP A 26 -11.02 45.31 0.88
N GLN A 27 -9.71 45.40 0.63
CA GLN A 27 -9.13 46.33 -0.33
C GLN A 27 -8.25 45.57 -1.32
N ALA A 28 -8.07 46.13 -2.52
CA ALA A 28 -7.17 45.55 -3.50
C ALA A 28 -5.76 45.41 -2.89
N GLY A 29 -5.19 44.20 -2.94
CA GLY A 29 -3.90 43.88 -2.34
C GLY A 29 -3.96 43.22 -0.96
N ASP A 30 -5.12 43.15 -0.29
CA ASP A 30 -5.26 42.35 0.92
C ASP A 30 -4.93 40.86 0.63
N THR A 31 -4.11 40.23 1.47
CA THR A 31 -3.65 38.84 1.33
C THR A 31 -4.09 38.01 2.53
N ILE A 32 -4.54 36.79 2.26
CA ILE A 32 -4.83 35.77 3.27
C ILE A 32 -3.82 34.65 3.13
N GLU A 33 -3.17 34.29 4.24
CA GLU A 33 -2.25 33.16 4.31
C GLU A 33 -2.86 32.07 5.18
N LEU A 34 -2.84 30.83 4.70
CA LEU A 34 -3.30 29.65 5.41
C LEU A 34 -2.12 28.70 5.63
N ASP A 35 -1.86 28.38 6.89
CA ASP A 35 -0.98 27.29 7.26
C ASP A 35 -1.83 26.09 7.71
N LEU A 36 -1.87 25.08 6.85
CA LEU A 36 -2.59 23.82 7.03
C LEU A 36 -1.56 22.69 7.16
N PRO A 37 -1.18 22.29 8.38
CA PRO A 37 -0.28 21.17 8.58
C PRO A 37 -0.80 19.91 7.87
N MET A 38 0.08 19.24 7.14
CA MET A 38 -0.22 17.96 6.48
C MET A 38 0.69 16.87 7.09
N PRO A 39 0.45 16.47 8.35
CA PRO A 39 1.15 15.34 8.93
C PRO A 39 0.75 14.05 8.20
N ILE A 40 1.56 13.01 8.37
CA ILE A 40 1.14 11.65 8.02
C ILE A 40 0.21 11.18 9.13
N GLU A 41 -1.01 10.81 8.75
CA GLU A 41 -2.03 10.29 9.66
C GLU A 41 -2.25 8.81 9.39
N ARG A 42 -2.40 8.07 10.49
CA ARG A 42 -2.84 6.67 10.51
C ARG A 42 -4.35 6.66 10.73
N VAL A 43 -5.11 6.42 9.67
CA VAL A 43 -6.57 6.40 9.69
C VAL A 43 -7.04 4.99 10.00
N ARG A 44 -7.91 4.84 11.01
CA ARG A 44 -8.56 3.59 11.39
C ARG A 44 -10.05 3.69 11.10
N ALA A 45 -10.62 2.65 10.52
CA ALA A 45 -12.05 2.58 10.32
C ALA A 45 -12.79 2.42 11.66
N HIS A 46 -14.08 2.74 11.68
CA HIS A 46 -14.93 2.38 12.81
C HIS A 46 -14.93 0.87 12.99
N SER A 47 -14.87 0.38 14.23
CA SER A 47 -14.85 -1.07 14.60
C SER A 47 -15.97 -1.95 14.01
N LYS A 48 -17.05 -1.35 13.48
CA LYS A 48 -18.15 -2.06 12.81
C LYS A 48 -17.81 -2.42 11.36
N VAL A 49 -16.78 -1.80 10.78
CA VAL A 49 -16.28 -2.13 9.45
C VAL A 49 -15.38 -3.35 9.58
N ALA A 50 -15.96 -4.54 9.39
CA ALA A 50 -15.27 -5.81 9.64
C ALA A 50 -14.04 -6.01 8.73
N ALA A 51 -14.07 -5.50 7.50
CA ALA A 51 -12.98 -5.62 6.53
C ALA A 51 -11.70 -4.88 6.96
N ASP A 52 -11.85 -3.78 7.70
CA ASP A 52 -10.76 -2.87 8.06
C ASP A 52 -10.34 -3.00 9.54
N ARG A 53 -10.84 -4.03 10.23
CA ARG A 53 -10.47 -4.31 11.62
C ARG A 53 -8.96 -4.59 11.71
N ASP A 54 -8.31 -3.98 12.68
CA ASP A 54 -6.86 -4.10 12.94
C ASP A 54 -5.98 -3.72 11.73
N ARG A 55 -6.53 -2.86 10.86
CA ARG A 55 -5.85 -2.28 9.70
C ARG A 55 -5.81 -0.76 9.79
N VAL A 56 -4.86 -0.20 9.05
CA VAL A 56 -4.62 1.23 8.95
C VAL A 56 -4.46 1.67 7.50
N ALA A 57 -5.08 2.80 7.16
CA ALA A 57 -4.81 3.52 5.94
C ALA A 57 -3.88 4.71 6.24
N LEU A 58 -2.94 4.98 5.35
CA LEU A 58 -2.07 6.15 5.45
C LEU A 58 -2.69 7.33 4.70
N GLN A 59 -2.73 8.49 5.34
CA GLN A 59 -3.23 9.72 4.75
C GLN A 59 -2.25 10.86 5.01
N ARG A 60 -2.12 11.79 4.07
CA ARG A 60 -1.41 13.06 4.28
C ARG A 60 -2.18 14.20 3.65
N GLY A 61 -2.65 15.13 4.48
CA GLY A 61 -3.59 16.16 4.03
C GLY A 61 -4.86 15.50 3.46
N PRO A 62 -5.34 15.89 2.26
CA PRO A 62 -6.54 15.31 1.65
C PRO A 62 -6.31 14.00 0.90
N ILE A 63 -5.07 13.49 0.86
CA ILE A 63 -4.69 12.39 -0.03
C ILE A 63 -4.52 11.09 0.77
N VAL A 64 -5.26 10.06 0.37
CA VAL A 64 -5.09 8.68 0.84
C VAL A 64 -3.99 8.00 0.02
N TYR A 65 -3.20 7.16 0.68
CA TYR A 65 -2.07 6.45 0.11
C TYR A 65 -2.35 4.95 -0.03
N CYS A 66 -1.61 4.30 -0.93
CA CYS A 66 -1.63 2.87 -1.15
C CYS A 66 -0.22 2.31 -1.36
N VAL A 67 -0.10 0.99 -1.24
CA VAL A 67 1.14 0.22 -1.42
C VAL A 67 0.96 -0.68 -2.64
N GLU A 68 1.87 -0.59 -3.61
CA GLU A 68 1.83 -1.39 -4.85
C GLU A 68 2.92 -2.46 -4.86
N ALA A 69 2.63 -3.61 -5.49
CA ALA A 69 3.59 -4.69 -5.67
C ALA A 69 4.85 -4.27 -6.45
N VAL A 70 4.72 -3.35 -7.43
CA VAL A 70 5.87 -2.89 -8.24
C VAL A 70 6.96 -2.20 -7.41
N ASP A 71 6.64 -1.74 -6.21
CA ASP A 71 7.56 -1.05 -5.31
C ASP A 71 8.20 -1.97 -4.25
N HIS A 72 7.81 -3.24 -4.19
CA HIS A 72 8.16 -4.14 -3.09
C HIS A 72 8.51 -5.55 -3.58
N ASP A 73 9.58 -6.11 -3.03
CA ASP A 73 9.93 -7.52 -3.26
C ASP A 73 8.98 -8.48 -2.52
N ALA A 74 8.48 -8.06 -1.36
CA ALA A 74 7.49 -8.81 -0.59
C ALA A 74 6.08 -8.58 -1.17
N ALA A 75 5.25 -9.63 -1.16
CA ALA A 75 3.88 -9.48 -1.60
C ALA A 75 3.12 -8.54 -0.64
N VAL A 76 2.41 -7.55 -1.20
CA VAL A 76 1.75 -6.48 -0.41
C VAL A 76 0.78 -7.00 0.65
N HIS A 77 0.16 -8.16 0.42
CA HIS A 77 -0.79 -8.79 1.36
C HIS A 77 -0.10 -9.55 2.52
N GLN A 78 1.22 -9.78 2.43
CA GLN A 78 2.05 -10.38 3.47
C GLN A 78 2.72 -9.32 4.35
N MET A 79 2.68 -8.05 3.92
CA MET A 79 3.25 -6.93 4.65
C MET A 79 2.26 -6.42 5.71
N PHE A 80 2.78 -6.15 6.91
CA PHE A 80 2.09 -5.41 7.95
C PHE A 80 2.92 -4.19 8.37
N LEU A 81 2.25 -3.13 8.83
CA LEU A 81 2.88 -1.89 9.27
C LEU A 81 2.85 -1.83 10.80
N PRO A 82 3.98 -1.95 11.50
CA PRO A 82 4.01 -1.79 12.95
C PRO A 82 3.38 -0.45 13.40
N PRO A 83 2.59 -0.43 14.49
CA PRO A 83 1.94 0.80 14.98
C PRO A 83 2.92 1.93 15.31
N ASP A 84 4.13 1.57 15.74
CA ASP A 84 5.24 2.44 16.13
C ASP A 84 6.22 2.72 14.99
N ALA A 85 5.99 2.21 13.79
CA ALA A 85 6.87 2.45 12.66
C ALA A 85 6.97 3.95 12.34
N GLU A 86 8.19 4.46 12.24
CA GLU A 86 8.43 5.82 11.81
C GLU A 86 8.10 5.99 10.33
N LEU A 87 7.37 7.06 10.01
CA LEU A 87 6.94 7.38 8.65
C LEU A 87 7.42 8.77 8.25
N VAL A 88 7.97 8.89 7.06
CA VAL A 88 8.52 10.14 6.51
C VAL A 88 7.92 10.43 5.15
N ALA A 89 7.45 11.66 4.95
CA ALA A 89 6.96 12.12 3.65
C ALA A 89 8.12 12.70 2.83
N HIS A 90 8.18 12.34 1.55
CA HIS A 90 9.22 12.84 0.65
C HIS A 90 8.62 13.14 -0.73
N HIS A 91 8.90 14.32 -1.29
CA HIS A 91 8.45 14.68 -2.64
C HIS A 91 9.40 14.11 -3.70
N ARG A 92 8.86 13.41 -4.69
CA ARG A 92 9.57 12.77 -5.79
C ARG A 92 9.09 13.34 -7.11
N THR A 93 9.87 14.26 -7.69
CA THR A 93 9.59 14.91 -8.98
C THR A 93 9.73 13.95 -10.17
N ASP A 94 10.50 12.89 -10.00
CA ASP A 94 10.84 11.87 -10.99
C ASP A 94 9.86 10.69 -11.03
N LEU A 95 8.86 10.66 -10.15
CA LEU A 95 7.89 9.57 -10.04
C LEU A 95 6.47 10.09 -10.29
N LEU A 96 5.73 9.43 -11.18
CA LEU A 96 4.29 9.62 -11.40
C LEU A 96 3.87 11.10 -11.61
N GLY A 97 4.68 11.86 -12.36
CA GLY A 97 4.41 13.28 -12.64
C GLY A 97 4.66 14.24 -11.48
N GLY A 98 5.35 13.79 -10.41
CA GLY A 98 5.68 14.62 -9.25
C GLY A 98 4.75 14.37 -8.08
N VAL A 99 5.01 13.30 -7.32
CA VAL A 99 4.18 12.91 -6.17
C VAL A 99 4.93 12.99 -4.86
N THR A 100 4.22 13.27 -3.77
CA THR A 100 4.75 13.06 -2.42
C THR A 100 4.48 11.63 -2.01
N VAL A 101 5.52 10.85 -1.72
CA VAL A 101 5.45 9.48 -1.22
C VAL A 101 5.57 9.45 0.31
N ILE A 102 5.10 8.37 0.93
CA ILE A 102 5.37 8.06 2.34
C ILE A 102 6.33 6.87 2.39
N ARG A 103 7.42 7.02 3.15
CA ARG A 103 8.43 5.98 3.36
C ARG A 103 8.46 5.55 4.83
N GLY A 104 8.81 4.29 5.06
CA GLY A 104 9.01 3.76 6.41
C GLY A 104 9.53 2.34 6.38
N LYS A 105 9.43 1.65 7.51
CA LYS A 105 9.70 0.21 7.63
C LYS A 105 8.41 -0.53 7.96
N ALA A 106 7.97 -1.39 7.04
CA ALA A 106 6.97 -2.41 7.31
C ALA A 106 7.69 -3.71 7.72
N ALA A 107 6.94 -4.78 7.92
CA ALA A 107 7.52 -6.09 8.18
C ALA A 107 6.69 -7.21 7.54
N VAL A 108 7.33 -8.37 7.38
CA VAL A 108 6.69 -9.64 7.00
C VAL A 108 6.93 -10.69 8.09
N ARG A 109 5.99 -11.60 8.28
CA ARG A 109 6.12 -12.75 9.19
C ARG A 109 6.75 -13.93 8.45
N MET A 110 7.71 -14.62 9.06
CA MET A 110 8.43 -15.75 8.45
C MET A 110 7.98 -17.10 9.00
N GLY A 111 7.34 -17.90 8.16
CA GLY A 111 6.79 -19.23 8.51
C GLY A 111 5.90 -19.20 9.75
N ASP A 112 5.81 -20.33 10.45
CA ASP A 112 4.99 -20.49 11.68
C ASP A 112 5.71 -20.01 12.95
N SER A 113 6.77 -19.22 12.82
CA SER A 113 7.55 -18.70 13.94
C SER A 113 7.31 -17.21 14.13
N ASP A 114 7.53 -16.69 15.35
CA ASP A 114 7.50 -15.25 15.69
C ASP A 114 8.55 -14.39 14.95
N GLY A 115 9.28 -14.96 13.99
CA GLY A 115 10.27 -14.26 13.19
C GLY A 115 9.62 -13.19 12.31
N ARG A 116 10.05 -11.94 12.49
CA ARG A 116 9.63 -10.79 11.67
C ARG A 116 10.85 -10.26 10.92
N LEU A 117 10.70 -10.04 9.62
CA LEU A 117 11.74 -9.38 8.83
C LEU A 117 11.28 -7.98 8.43
N PRO A 118 12.09 -6.93 8.68
CA PRO A 118 11.77 -5.59 8.24
C PRO A 118 11.87 -5.52 6.72
N VAL A 119 10.91 -4.84 6.10
CA VAL A 119 10.90 -4.53 4.67
C VAL A 119 10.73 -3.02 4.48
N ASP A 120 11.35 -2.48 3.44
CA ASP A 120 11.12 -1.09 3.08
C ASP A 120 9.65 -0.90 2.68
N LEU A 121 9.04 0.18 3.16
CA LEU A 121 7.70 0.58 2.76
C LEU A 121 7.82 1.82 1.88
N LEU A 122 7.19 1.76 0.70
CA LEU A 122 6.93 2.91 -0.16
C LEU A 122 5.43 2.99 -0.45
N ALA A 123 4.73 3.95 0.15
CA ALA A 123 3.35 4.22 -0.18
C ALA A 123 3.24 5.43 -1.12
N ILE A 124 2.45 5.31 -2.17
CA ILE A 124 2.17 6.36 -3.16
C ILE A 124 0.72 6.85 -3.03
N PRO A 125 0.37 8.04 -3.55
CA PRO A 125 -1.02 8.49 -3.60
C PRO A 125 -1.92 7.47 -4.32
N TYR A 126 -3.07 7.15 -3.71
CA TYR A 126 -4.00 6.15 -4.25
C TYR A 126 -4.42 6.44 -5.71
N TYR A 127 -4.62 7.72 -6.05
CA TYR A 127 -5.02 8.12 -7.40
C TYR A 127 -3.99 7.78 -8.49
N ALA A 128 -2.74 7.50 -8.11
CA ALA A 128 -1.63 7.25 -9.04
C ALA A 128 -1.29 5.76 -9.20
N TRP A 129 -2.03 4.86 -8.55
CA TRP A 129 -1.92 3.40 -8.70
C TRP A 129 -2.13 2.98 -10.16
N ASP A 130 -1.52 1.85 -10.56
CA ASP A 130 -1.74 1.15 -11.84
C ASP A 130 -1.29 1.92 -13.08
N ASN A 131 -0.40 2.89 -12.88
CA ASN A 131 0.23 3.68 -13.95
C ASN A 131 1.63 3.18 -14.33
N ARG A 132 2.08 2.04 -13.77
CA ARG A 132 3.47 1.54 -13.92
C ARG A 132 3.54 0.08 -14.33
N ALA A 133 2.89 -0.82 -13.58
CA ALA A 133 2.81 -2.24 -13.87
C ALA A 133 1.56 -2.82 -13.20
N GLY A 134 0.95 -3.82 -13.84
CA GLY A 134 -0.13 -4.57 -13.21
C GLY A 134 0.41 -5.36 -12.02
N GLY A 135 -0.34 -5.39 -10.93
CA GLY A 135 0.05 -6.07 -9.70
C GLY A 135 -0.87 -5.80 -8.53
N ALA A 136 -0.64 -6.51 -7.43
CA ALA A 136 -1.43 -6.33 -6.21
C ALA A 136 -1.23 -4.94 -5.59
N MET A 137 -2.27 -4.43 -4.94
CA MET A 137 -2.25 -3.16 -4.22
C MET A 137 -3.09 -3.27 -2.94
N THR A 138 -2.68 -2.57 -1.89
CA THR A 138 -3.52 -2.36 -0.71
C THR A 138 -3.52 -0.91 -0.21
N VAL A 139 -4.69 -0.45 0.24
CA VAL A 139 -4.85 0.79 1.01
C VAL A 139 -4.78 0.52 2.51
N TRP A 140 -5.35 -0.61 2.95
CA TRP A 140 -5.49 -0.99 4.35
C TRP A 140 -4.43 -2.02 4.75
N LEU A 141 -3.33 -1.52 5.31
CA LEU A 141 -2.25 -2.34 5.83
C LEU A 141 -2.66 -2.92 7.18
N ALA A 142 -2.44 -4.21 7.39
CA ALA A 142 -2.54 -4.78 8.73
C ALA A 142 -1.53 -4.12 9.67
N GLU A 143 -1.89 -3.96 10.94
CA GLU A 143 -0.94 -3.55 11.97
C GLU A 143 -0.50 -4.71 12.88
N ASP A 144 -1.25 -5.83 12.82
CA ASP A 144 -0.95 -7.06 13.53
C ASP A 144 -0.41 -8.11 12.54
N PRO A 145 0.77 -8.74 12.81
CA PRO A 145 1.29 -9.83 11.99
C PRO A 145 0.35 -11.04 11.86
N GLU A 146 -0.59 -11.24 12.78
CA GLU A 146 -1.58 -12.32 12.70
C GLU A 146 -2.64 -12.08 11.62
N GLN A 147 -2.79 -10.84 11.14
CA GLN A 147 -3.74 -10.45 10.09
C GLN A 147 -3.16 -10.59 8.67
N VAL A 148 -1.92 -11.08 8.55
CA VAL A 148 -1.24 -11.31 7.27
C VAL A 148 -0.78 -12.75 7.13
N GLN A 149 -0.76 -13.23 5.89
CA GLN A 149 -0.21 -14.54 5.59
C GLN A 149 1.31 -14.52 5.84
N PRO A 150 1.86 -15.52 6.55
CA PRO A 150 3.30 -15.62 6.71
C PRO A 150 3.95 -15.91 5.36
N VAL A 151 5.13 -15.34 5.14
CA VAL A 151 6.02 -15.72 4.05
C VAL A 151 6.54 -17.13 4.38
N PRO A 152 6.22 -18.14 3.57
CA PRO A 152 6.63 -19.50 3.87
C PRO A 152 8.15 -19.66 3.69
N ARG A 153 8.76 -20.57 4.45
CA ARG A 153 10.22 -20.70 4.49
C ARG A 153 10.73 -21.26 3.16
N PRO A 154 11.79 -20.70 2.57
CA PRO A 154 12.32 -21.20 1.30
C PRO A 154 12.73 -22.68 1.38
N THR A 155 12.17 -23.50 0.50
CA THR A 155 12.52 -24.92 0.34
C THR A 155 13.54 -25.07 -0.79
N ILE A 156 14.07 -26.28 -1.00
CA ILE A 156 14.88 -26.54 -2.21
C ILE A 156 14.04 -26.30 -3.47
N ALA A 157 12.76 -26.68 -3.46
CA ALA A 157 11.84 -26.49 -4.57
C ALA A 157 11.58 -25.00 -4.87
N SER A 158 11.28 -24.17 -3.85
CA SER A 158 10.99 -22.75 -4.08
C SER A 158 12.19 -21.90 -4.48
N ARG A 159 13.41 -22.40 -4.25
CA ARG A 159 14.63 -21.78 -4.76
C ARG A 159 15.01 -22.26 -6.15
N ALA A 160 14.32 -23.27 -6.69
CA ALA A 160 14.63 -23.81 -8.00
C ALA A 160 14.23 -22.83 -9.09
N LYS A 161 15.01 -22.81 -10.19
CA LYS A 161 14.59 -22.13 -11.41
C LYS A 161 13.63 -23.06 -12.15
N VAL A 162 12.37 -22.68 -12.25
CA VAL A 162 11.38 -23.43 -13.02
C VAL A 162 11.61 -23.23 -14.51
N SER A 163 11.53 -24.30 -15.29
CA SER A 163 11.53 -24.27 -16.75
C SER A 163 10.50 -25.28 -17.22
N VAL A 164 9.61 -24.88 -18.13
CA VAL A 164 8.49 -25.71 -18.59
C VAL A 164 8.50 -25.80 -20.10
N SER A 165 8.02 -26.92 -20.64
CA SER A 165 7.81 -27.09 -22.09
C SER A 165 6.77 -26.15 -22.67
N HIS A 166 5.71 -25.87 -21.90
CA HIS A 166 4.59 -25.01 -22.26
C HIS A 166 3.96 -24.45 -21.00
N CYS A 167 3.46 -23.21 -21.06
CA CYS A 167 2.64 -22.61 -20.02
C CYS A 167 1.50 -21.87 -20.70
N ASN A 168 0.26 -22.06 -20.23
CA ASN A 168 -0.86 -21.31 -20.78
C ASN A 168 -0.63 -19.79 -20.66
N ARG A 169 -1.12 -19.02 -21.62
CA ARG A 169 -0.91 -17.56 -21.68
C ARG A 169 -1.44 -16.78 -20.46
N ASN A 170 -2.37 -17.37 -19.72
CA ASN A 170 -2.98 -16.77 -18.53
C ASN A 170 -2.37 -17.32 -17.22
N ASP A 171 -1.35 -18.17 -17.33
CA ASP A 171 -0.74 -18.92 -16.24
C ASP A 171 0.74 -18.55 -16.13
N GLU A 172 1.38 -18.91 -15.02
CA GLU A 172 2.76 -18.53 -14.73
C GLU A 172 3.60 -19.75 -14.31
N PRO A 173 4.79 -19.99 -14.91
CA PRO A 173 5.65 -21.11 -14.52
C PRO A 173 6.05 -21.06 -13.04
N ALA A 174 6.23 -19.87 -12.47
CA ALA A 174 6.61 -19.70 -11.07
C ALA A 174 5.57 -20.29 -10.09
N ALA A 175 4.32 -20.48 -10.51
CA ALA A 175 3.29 -21.10 -9.69
C ALA A 175 3.59 -22.57 -9.32
N LEU A 176 4.56 -23.21 -9.99
CA LEU A 176 5.01 -24.57 -9.63
C LEU A 176 5.81 -24.61 -8.32
N ASN A 177 6.35 -23.47 -7.88
CA ASN A 177 7.21 -23.42 -6.70
C ASN A 177 7.03 -22.15 -5.84
N ASP A 178 5.89 -21.48 -5.97
CA ASP A 178 5.51 -20.30 -5.19
C ASP A 178 5.09 -20.60 -3.74
N GLN A 179 4.96 -21.88 -3.39
CA GLN A 179 4.50 -22.39 -2.10
C GLN A 179 3.06 -21.99 -1.74
N ILE A 180 2.23 -21.69 -2.73
CA ILE A 180 0.80 -21.37 -2.55
C ILE A 180 -0.02 -22.63 -2.83
N GLU A 181 -0.78 -23.09 -1.83
CA GLU A 181 -1.67 -24.25 -1.97
C GLU A 181 -3.11 -23.78 -2.28
N PRO A 182 -3.73 -24.18 -3.40
CA PRO A 182 -5.11 -23.86 -3.67
C PRO A 182 -6.05 -24.62 -2.71
N PRO A 183 -7.17 -24.01 -2.29
CA PRO A 183 -8.16 -24.68 -1.46
C PRO A 183 -8.86 -25.86 -2.17
N ASN A 184 -8.89 -25.87 -3.51
CA ASN A 184 -9.40 -26.95 -4.34
C ASN A 184 -8.91 -26.83 -5.79
N SER A 185 -9.07 -27.89 -6.59
CA SER A 185 -8.57 -27.96 -7.97
C SER A 185 -9.25 -27.02 -8.97
N HIS A 186 -10.36 -26.38 -8.59
CA HIS A 186 -11.06 -25.39 -9.42
C HIS A 186 -10.70 -23.95 -9.01
N ASP A 187 -9.80 -23.74 -8.06
CA ASP A 187 -9.43 -22.38 -7.68
C ASP A 187 -8.68 -21.67 -8.82
N LEU A 188 -9.23 -20.54 -9.22
CA LEU A 188 -8.67 -19.64 -10.24
C LEU A 188 -8.21 -18.30 -9.63
N SER A 189 -8.27 -18.17 -8.31
CA SER A 189 -7.97 -16.93 -7.59
C SER A 189 -6.49 -16.75 -7.28
N ILE A 190 -5.69 -17.81 -7.38
CA ILE A 190 -4.24 -17.79 -7.20
C ILE A 190 -3.51 -18.04 -8.52
N PRO A 191 -2.24 -17.63 -8.66
CA PRO A 191 -1.39 -18.06 -9.76
C PRO A 191 -1.39 -19.58 -9.91
N ARG A 192 -1.30 -20.05 -11.14
CA ARG A 192 -1.26 -21.48 -11.45
C ARG A 192 -0.39 -21.71 -12.67
N HIS A 193 0.04 -22.95 -12.81
CA HIS A 193 0.69 -23.43 -14.00
C HIS A 193 -0.17 -24.54 -14.62
N THR A 194 -0.55 -24.38 -15.89
CA THR A 194 -1.19 -25.46 -16.64
C THR A 194 -0.59 -25.60 -18.03
N TRP A 195 -0.65 -26.83 -18.55
CA TRP A 195 -0.41 -27.13 -19.96
C TRP A 195 -1.67 -26.93 -20.82
N TRP A 196 -2.63 -26.11 -20.38
CA TRP A 196 -3.89 -26.01 -21.10
C TRP A 196 -3.73 -25.54 -22.55
N SER A 197 -4.59 -26.17 -23.35
CA SER A 197 -4.69 -26.24 -24.81
C SER A 197 -3.64 -27.10 -25.53
N HIS A 198 -2.64 -27.67 -24.85
CA HIS A 198 -1.71 -28.65 -25.41
C HIS A 198 -2.18 -30.09 -25.13
N LEU A 199 -2.93 -30.67 -26.08
CA LEU A 199 -3.41 -32.06 -25.99
C LEU A 199 -2.55 -32.99 -26.83
N GLY A 200 -2.20 -34.16 -26.28
CA GLY A 200 -1.47 -35.22 -27.00
C GLY A 200 0.03 -34.98 -27.18
N SER A 201 0.59 -33.92 -26.59
CA SER A 201 2.02 -33.60 -26.54
C SER A 201 2.69 -34.22 -25.30
N LYS A 202 4.02 -34.37 -25.36
CA LYS A 202 4.84 -34.65 -24.17
C LYS A 202 5.25 -33.32 -23.55
N GLU A 203 4.89 -33.14 -22.27
CA GLU A 203 5.20 -31.94 -21.51
C GLU A 203 6.21 -32.26 -20.39
N TRP A 204 7.02 -31.27 -19.99
CA TRP A 204 8.06 -31.39 -18.95
C TRP A 204 8.16 -30.12 -18.10
N VAL A 205 8.72 -30.29 -16.89
CA VAL A 205 9.04 -29.25 -15.90
C VAL A 205 10.41 -29.52 -15.28
#